data_AF-C3ZGN5-F1
#
_entry.id   AF-C3ZGN5-F1
#
_cell.length_a   1.000
_cell.length_b   1.000
_cell.length_c   1.000
_cell.angle_alpha   90.00
_cell.angle_beta   90.00
_cell.angle_gamma   90.00
#
_symmetry.space_group_name_H-M   'P 1'
#
loop_
_entity.id
_entity.type
_entity.pdbx_description
1 polymer ?
#
loop_
_entity_poly.entity_id
_entity_poly.type
_entity_poly.pdbx_seq_one_letter_code
_entity_poly.pdbx_strand_id
1 'polypeptide(L)'
;FISDAVSYRIGAARFKQIRVKSRSCGFHQRYTSLFLNQECNSGNSFSDGETRDFLPGWRLLSASNSSEDFHEQSPWTYQIPDSGGELPVMADIATYGSGGYVARVGRNIDTALAVIADLKEADWIDRYTRAVVVEFTVYNANINFFSTMSYTVE
;
A
#
# COMPACT_ATOMS: atom_id res chain seq x y z
N PHE A 1 7.09 21.21 13.02
CA PHE A 1 5.76 21.30 13.66
C PHE A 1 4.70 21.16 12.58
N ILE A 2 3.51 20.66 12.94
CA ILE A 2 2.34 20.65 12.03
C ILE A 2 1.65 22.03 12.09
N SER A 3 0.51 22.19 11.42
CA SER A 3 -0.18 23.49 11.29
C SER A 3 -0.53 24.17 12.62
N ASP A 4 -0.65 23.41 13.71
CA ASP A 4 -0.92 23.94 15.07
C ASP A 4 0.32 24.55 15.75
N ALA A 5 1.50 24.47 15.14
CA ALA A 5 2.79 24.94 15.62
C ALA A 5 3.28 24.36 16.97
N VAL A 6 2.52 23.45 17.59
CA VAL A 6 2.85 22.85 18.90
C VAL A 6 3.09 21.35 18.81
N SER A 7 2.43 20.67 17.89
CA SER A 7 2.65 19.26 17.62
C SER A 7 3.70 19.06 16.55
N TYR A 8 4.48 17.98 16.65
CA TYR A 8 5.42 17.57 15.62
C TYR A 8 5.21 16.12 15.22
N ARG A 9 5.38 15.82 13.94
CA ARG A 9 5.32 14.45 13.43
C ARG A 9 6.53 13.67 13.91
N ILE A 10 6.30 12.50 14.51
CA ILE A 10 7.34 11.55 14.89
C ILE A 10 7.49 10.52 13.78
N GLY A 11 8.74 10.24 13.42
CA GLY A 11 9.05 9.27 12.38
C GLY A 11 8.67 9.73 10.96
N ALA A 12 8.79 8.80 10.02
CA ALA A 12 8.35 8.99 8.65
C ALA A 12 6.86 8.64 8.54
N ALA A 13 6.12 9.37 7.72
CA ALA A 13 4.80 8.91 7.30
C ALA A 13 4.97 7.68 6.39
N ARG A 14 3.98 6.79 6.40
CA ARG A 14 3.97 5.58 5.57
C ARG A 14 2.69 5.51 4.75
N PHE A 15 2.83 5.05 3.52
CA PHE A 15 1.72 4.67 2.66
C PHE A 15 1.70 3.16 2.57
N LYS A 16 0.58 2.54 2.97
CA LYS A 16 0.36 1.10 2.84
C LYS A 16 -0.68 0.87 1.76
N GLN A 17 -0.29 0.22 0.68
CA GLN A 17 -1.19 -0.17 -0.39
C GLN A 17 -1.69 -1.59 -0.18
N ILE A 18 -3.00 -1.74 -0.38
CA ILE A 18 -3.67 -3.03 -0.53
C ILE A 18 -4.08 -3.18 -1.99
N ARG A 19 -3.75 -4.33 -2.59
CA ARG A 19 -4.03 -4.64 -3.99
C ARG A 19 -4.46 -6.10 -4.17
N VAL A 20 -5.16 -6.38 -5.27
CA VAL A 20 -5.60 -7.72 -5.65
C VAL A 20 -4.78 -8.30 -6.79
N LYS A 21 -4.83 -9.62 -6.95
CA LYS A 21 -4.22 -10.32 -8.09
C LYS A 21 -4.91 -9.89 -9.39
N SER A 22 -4.16 -9.84 -10.48
CA SER A 22 -4.74 -9.64 -11.81
C SER A 22 -5.70 -10.79 -12.16
N ARG A 23 -6.82 -10.45 -12.79
CA ARG A 23 -7.86 -11.43 -13.21
C ARG A 23 -8.40 -12.26 -12.04
N SER A 24 -8.55 -11.64 -10.87
CA SER A 24 -9.08 -12.30 -9.66
C SER A 24 -10.57 -12.66 -9.75
N CYS A 25 -11.30 -12.17 -10.77
CA CYS A 25 -12.67 -12.62 -11.05
C CYS A 25 -12.83 -13.16 -12.48
N GLY A 26 -13.93 -13.90 -12.67
CA GLY A 26 -14.31 -14.48 -13.95
C GLY A 26 -15.63 -13.92 -14.45
N PHE A 27 -15.76 -13.81 -15.78
CA PHE A 27 -17.04 -13.53 -16.41
C PHE A 27 -17.90 -14.78 -16.44
N HIS A 28 -19.22 -14.62 -16.28
CA HIS A 28 -20.16 -15.71 -16.48
C HIS A 28 -20.02 -16.28 -17.89
N GLN A 29 -20.14 -17.61 -18.05
CA GLN A 29 -19.83 -18.34 -19.29
C GLN A 29 -20.46 -17.75 -20.56
N ARG A 30 -21.68 -17.22 -20.46
CA ARG A 30 -22.40 -16.55 -21.57
C ARG A 30 -21.74 -15.29 -22.10
N TYR A 31 -20.98 -14.59 -21.26
CA TYR A 31 -20.34 -13.31 -21.59
C TYR A 31 -18.83 -13.44 -21.76
N THR A 32 -18.25 -14.61 -21.50
CA THR A 32 -16.81 -14.85 -21.61
C THR A 32 -16.29 -14.49 -23.01
N SER A 33 -17.00 -14.84 -24.07
CA SER A 33 -16.59 -14.51 -25.45
C SER A 33 -16.63 -13.01 -25.78
N LEU A 34 -17.48 -12.23 -25.10
CA LEU A 34 -17.58 -10.78 -25.30
C LEU A 34 -16.48 -10.02 -24.56
N PHE A 35 -15.98 -10.58 -23.46
CA PHE A 35 -15.00 -9.93 -22.58
C PHE A 35 -13.63 -10.62 -22.54
N LEU A 36 -13.31 -11.43 -23.56
CA LEU A 36 -12.01 -12.15 -23.69
C LEU A 36 -10.78 -11.24 -23.49
N ASN A 37 -10.87 -9.98 -23.93
CA ASN A 37 -9.79 -9.00 -23.86
C ASN A 37 -9.92 -8.04 -22.66
N GLN A 38 -10.95 -8.16 -21.84
CA GLN A 38 -11.12 -7.35 -20.63
C GLN A 38 -10.64 -8.13 -19.41
N GLU A 39 -10.03 -7.41 -18.47
CA GLU A 39 -9.60 -7.98 -17.20
C GLU A 39 -10.64 -7.67 -16.13
N CYS A 40 -11.08 -8.72 -15.43
CA CYS A 40 -11.98 -8.64 -14.30
C CYS A 40 -11.14 -8.65 -13.02
N ASN A 41 -11.24 -7.59 -12.22
CA ASN A 41 -10.57 -7.49 -10.93
C ASN A 41 -11.63 -7.42 -9.84
N SER A 42 -11.56 -8.31 -8.84
CA SER A 42 -12.54 -8.41 -7.75
C SER A 42 -12.55 -7.16 -6.87
N GLY A 43 -13.72 -6.80 -6.34
CA GLY A 43 -13.93 -5.58 -5.54
C GLY A 43 -13.07 -5.53 -4.28
N ASN A 44 -13.08 -6.60 -3.49
CA ASN A 44 -12.08 -6.94 -2.47
C ASN A 44 -12.52 -8.27 -1.86
N SER A 45 -11.70 -9.32 -1.96
CA SER A 45 -11.89 -10.58 -1.25
C SER A 45 -10.59 -10.96 -0.60
N PHE A 46 -10.64 -11.49 0.62
CA PHE A 46 -9.45 -11.87 1.37
C PHE A 46 -8.58 -12.89 0.61
N SER A 47 -9.19 -13.76 -0.20
CA SER A 47 -8.50 -14.75 -1.07
C SER A 47 -7.76 -14.14 -2.26
N ASP A 48 -8.21 -12.95 -2.68
CA ASP A 48 -7.83 -12.32 -3.94
C ASP A 48 -6.70 -11.31 -3.75
N GLY A 49 -6.31 -11.06 -2.49
CA GLY A 49 -5.17 -10.22 -2.14
C GLY A 49 -3.90 -10.70 -2.82
N GLU A 50 -3.14 -9.76 -3.35
CA GLU A 50 -1.81 -10.03 -3.90
C GLU A 50 -0.77 -9.93 -2.77
N THR A 51 0.07 -10.96 -2.68
CA THR A 51 1.05 -11.12 -1.60
C THR A 51 2.44 -11.48 -2.11
N ARG A 52 2.65 -11.45 -3.43
CA ARG A 52 3.96 -11.72 -4.05
C ARG A 52 4.84 -10.48 -4.00
N ASP A 53 6.13 -10.70 -4.07
CA ASP A 53 7.08 -9.60 -4.24
C ASP A 53 7.23 -9.23 -5.71
N PHE A 54 7.51 -7.95 -5.95
CA PHE A 54 7.65 -7.38 -7.27
C PHE A 54 8.92 -6.53 -7.37
N LEU A 55 9.38 -6.35 -8.60
CA LEU A 55 10.31 -5.30 -8.98
C LEU A 55 9.55 -3.98 -9.21
N PRO A 56 10.25 -2.83 -9.24
CA PRO A 56 9.63 -1.55 -9.55
C PRO A 56 8.74 -1.59 -10.80
N GLY A 57 7.54 -1.03 -10.67
CA GLY A 57 6.49 -1.05 -11.71
C GLY A 57 5.68 -2.34 -11.76
N TRP A 58 5.50 -3.03 -10.63
CA TRP A 58 4.73 -4.29 -10.52
C TRP A 58 5.24 -5.41 -11.43
N ARG A 59 6.54 -5.41 -11.75
CA ARG A 59 7.15 -6.41 -12.63
C ARG A 59 7.47 -7.67 -11.82
N LEU A 60 7.14 -8.83 -12.38
CA LEU A 60 7.40 -10.11 -11.71
C LEU A 60 8.91 -10.38 -11.61
N LEU A 61 9.31 -10.96 -10.49
CA LEU A 61 10.66 -11.47 -10.28
C LEU A 61 10.90 -12.65 -11.23
N SER A 62 11.94 -12.57 -12.06
CA SER A 62 12.41 -13.70 -12.85
C SER A 62 13.25 -14.63 -11.98
N ALA A 63 13.12 -15.94 -12.17
CA ALA A 63 13.85 -16.96 -11.41
C ALA A 63 15.40 -16.82 -11.47
N SER A 64 15.93 -16.03 -12.40
CA SER A 64 17.36 -15.76 -12.61
C SER A 64 17.93 -14.56 -11.83
N ASN A 65 17.08 -13.69 -11.26
CA ASN A 65 17.50 -12.39 -10.69
C ASN A 65 17.21 -12.31 -9.18
N SER A 66 17.39 -13.42 -8.46
CA SER A 66 16.86 -13.57 -7.10
C SER A 66 17.72 -12.96 -5.99
N SER A 67 18.90 -12.38 -6.27
CA SER A 67 19.88 -12.15 -5.19
C SER A 67 20.48 -10.75 -5.02
N GLU A 68 20.23 -9.76 -5.89
CA GLU A 68 20.99 -8.48 -5.78
C GLU A 68 20.18 -7.20 -5.53
N ASP A 69 18.85 -7.20 -5.69
CA ASP A 69 18.04 -5.95 -5.59
C ASP A 69 16.91 -6.03 -4.55
N PHE A 70 16.91 -7.09 -3.74
CA PHE A 70 15.91 -7.27 -2.67
C PHE A 70 16.28 -6.42 -1.45
N HIS A 71 15.70 -5.22 -1.39
CA HIS A 71 15.59 -4.49 -0.14
C HIS A 71 14.37 -5.01 0.64
N GLU A 72 14.59 -5.60 1.83
CA GLU A 72 13.54 -6.07 2.75
C GLU A 72 12.46 -5.02 3.05
N GLN A 73 12.76 -3.74 2.82
CA GLN A 73 11.88 -2.60 3.11
C GLN A 73 11.44 -1.83 1.84
N SER A 74 11.48 -2.49 0.68
CA SER A 74 11.03 -1.94 -0.60
C SER A 74 9.51 -1.74 -0.64
N PRO A 75 9.00 -0.69 -1.33
CA PRO A 75 7.56 -0.50 -1.56
C PRO A 75 6.95 -1.53 -2.52
N TRP A 76 7.74 -2.45 -3.05
CA TRP A 76 7.32 -3.52 -3.97
C TRP A 76 7.34 -4.91 -3.33
N THR A 77 7.79 -5.01 -2.08
CA THR A 77 7.81 -6.24 -1.28
C THR A 77 6.58 -6.29 -0.40
N TYR A 78 5.88 -7.43 -0.36
CA TYR A 78 4.71 -7.60 0.48
C TYR A 78 5.14 -7.73 1.95
N GLN A 79 4.59 -6.87 2.81
CA GLN A 79 4.94 -6.83 4.22
C GLN A 79 3.73 -7.26 5.06
N ILE A 80 3.99 -8.15 6.02
CA ILE A 80 3.08 -8.44 7.11
C ILE A 80 3.69 -7.79 8.37
N PRO A 81 2.89 -7.15 9.22
CA PRO A 81 3.40 -6.58 10.48
C PRO A 81 4.10 -7.65 11.33
N ASP A 82 5.38 -7.43 11.67
CA ASP A 82 6.27 -8.39 12.34
C ASP A 82 5.73 -8.97 13.66
N SER A 83 4.83 -8.26 14.34
CA SER A 83 4.30 -8.63 15.65
C SER A 83 2.90 -9.23 15.63
N GLY A 84 2.29 -9.42 14.45
CA GLY A 84 0.88 -9.81 14.35
C GLY A 84 -0.10 -8.80 14.98
N GLY A 85 0.37 -7.59 15.31
CA GLY A 85 -0.36 -6.62 16.12
C GLY A 85 -1.13 -5.56 15.33
N GLU A 86 -0.91 -5.42 14.02
CA GLU A 86 -1.71 -4.51 13.21
C GLU A 86 -3.04 -5.19 12.87
N LEU A 87 -4.13 -4.60 13.36
CA LEU A 87 -5.48 -5.08 13.09
C LEU A 87 -5.86 -4.84 11.62
N PRO A 88 -6.82 -5.61 11.09
CA PRO A 88 -7.43 -5.30 9.80
C PRO A 88 -7.93 -3.85 9.74
N VAL A 89 -7.76 -3.20 8.60
CA VAL A 89 -8.28 -1.85 8.37
C VAL A 89 -9.75 -1.98 7.95
N MET A 90 -10.66 -1.59 8.83
CA MET A 90 -12.09 -1.52 8.53
C MET A 90 -12.37 -0.18 7.84
N ALA A 91 -12.68 -0.21 6.55
CA ALA A 91 -13.05 0.95 5.76
C ALA A 91 -14.54 0.88 5.37
N ASP A 92 -15.01 1.80 4.53
CA ASP A 92 -16.43 1.94 4.21
C ASP A 92 -16.91 0.85 3.26
N ILE A 93 -16.12 0.54 2.23
CA ILE A 93 -16.45 -0.46 1.21
C ILE A 93 -16.07 -1.86 1.69
N ALA A 94 -14.91 -2.02 2.33
CA ALA A 94 -14.45 -3.33 2.77
C ALA A 94 -13.50 -3.30 3.99
N THR A 95 -13.29 -4.48 4.56
CA THR A 95 -12.22 -4.72 5.54
C THR A 95 -10.98 -5.26 4.84
N TYR A 96 -9.86 -4.60 5.04
CA TYR A 96 -8.57 -4.99 4.48
C TYR A 96 -7.70 -5.70 5.51
N GLY A 97 -6.96 -6.71 5.06
CA GLY A 97 -5.98 -7.39 5.89
C GLY A 97 -4.90 -6.43 6.42
N SER A 98 -4.13 -6.91 7.39
CA SER A 98 -3.09 -6.12 8.04
C SER A 98 -1.84 -5.92 7.17
N GLY A 99 -1.60 -6.81 6.21
CA GLY A 99 -0.47 -6.73 5.29
C GLY A 99 -0.69 -5.77 4.12
N GLY A 100 0.38 -5.55 3.36
CA GLY A 100 0.36 -4.72 2.17
C GLY A 100 1.76 -4.30 1.70
N TYR A 101 1.79 -3.45 0.70
CA TYR A 101 3.01 -2.88 0.14
C TYR A 101 3.26 -1.53 0.80
N VAL A 102 4.42 -1.32 1.42
CA VAL A 102 4.65 -0.14 2.28
C VAL A 102 5.72 0.77 1.71
N ALA A 103 5.35 2.00 1.38
CA ALA A 103 6.28 3.07 1.03
C ALA A 103 6.48 4.04 2.20
N ARG A 104 7.72 4.27 2.61
CA ARG A 104 8.06 5.26 3.64
C ARG A 104 8.47 6.58 2.98
N VAL A 105 7.61 7.59 3.06
CA VAL A 105 7.82 8.90 2.40
C VAL A 105 8.79 9.83 3.15
N GLY A 106 9.62 9.30 4.05
CA GLY A 106 10.65 10.10 4.72
C GLY A 106 10.13 11.12 5.74
N ARG A 107 11.05 11.94 6.26
CA ARG A 107 10.81 12.89 7.36
C ARG A 107 10.70 14.35 6.93
N ASN A 108 11.13 14.69 5.72
CA ASN A 108 11.25 16.06 5.25
C ASN A 108 10.38 16.22 4.01
N ILE A 109 10.01 17.46 3.68
CA ILE A 109 9.15 17.70 2.51
C ILE A 109 9.84 17.26 1.21
N ASP A 110 11.14 17.53 1.06
CA ASP A 110 11.87 17.19 -0.16
C ASP A 110 11.97 15.67 -0.36
N THR A 111 12.26 14.92 0.72
CA THR A 111 12.32 13.45 0.66
C THR A 111 10.94 12.84 0.41
N ALA A 112 9.89 13.41 1.00
CA ALA A 112 8.53 12.97 0.74
C ALA A 112 8.11 13.21 -0.71
N LEU A 113 8.37 14.40 -1.25
CA LEU A 113 8.03 14.73 -2.62
C LEU A 113 8.80 13.87 -3.63
N ALA A 114 10.08 13.58 -3.37
CA ALA A 114 10.88 12.69 -4.20
C ALA A 114 10.29 11.27 -4.21
N VAL A 115 10.05 10.67 -3.04
CA VAL A 115 9.47 9.32 -2.96
C VAL A 115 8.09 9.28 -3.62
N ILE A 116 7.24 10.28 -3.42
CA ILE A 116 5.91 10.34 -4.05
C ILE A 116 6.03 10.45 -5.57
N ALA A 117 6.98 11.23 -6.07
CA ALA A 117 7.23 11.33 -7.51
C ALA A 117 7.67 9.99 -8.11
N ASP A 118 8.60 9.29 -7.45
CA ASP A 118 9.09 7.98 -7.89
C ASP A 118 7.97 6.93 -7.90
N LEU A 119 7.14 6.89 -6.85
CA LEU A 119 5.97 6.00 -6.78
C LEU A 119 4.95 6.30 -7.88
N LYS A 120 4.77 7.58 -8.20
CA LYS A 120 3.85 8.01 -9.27
C LYS A 120 4.38 7.64 -10.65
N GLU A 121 5.67 7.87 -10.91
CA GLU A 121 6.31 7.52 -12.19
C GLU A 121 6.29 6.00 -12.43
N ALA A 122 6.38 5.20 -11.37
CA ALA A 122 6.33 3.75 -11.44
C ALA A 122 4.91 3.15 -11.40
N ASP A 123 3.84 3.96 -11.50
CA ASP A 123 2.45 3.50 -11.40
C ASP A 123 2.18 2.64 -10.15
N TRP A 124 2.72 3.06 -9.00
CA TRP A 124 2.55 2.31 -7.75
C TRP A 124 1.08 2.16 -7.37
N ILE A 125 0.23 3.14 -7.67
CA ILE A 125 -1.22 3.03 -7.59
C ILE A 125 -1.75 2.74 -8.99
N ASP A 126 -2.39 1.58 -9.17
CA ASP A 126 -2.89 1.10 -10.45
C ASP A 126 -4.32 0.53 -10.36
N ARG A 127 -4.82 -0.07 -11.44
CA ARG A 127 -6.16 -0.66 -11.51
C ARG A 127 -6.41 -1.86 -10.56
N TYR A 128 -5.36 -2.38 -9.93
CA TYR A 128 -5.40 -3.50 -8.99
C TYR A 128 -5.34 -3.04 -7.54
N THR A 129 -4.97 -1.77 -7.29
CA THR A 129 -5.08 -1.14 -5.97
C THR A 129 -6.56 -1.13 -5.52
N ARG A 130 -6.79 -1.41 -4.24
CA ARG A 130 -8.11 -1.36 -3.59
C ARG A 130 -8.20 -0.36 -2.47
N ALA A 131 -7.08 -0.15 -1.77
CA ALA A 131 -7.00 0.92 -0.81
C ALA A 131 -5.55 1.36 -0.66
N VAL A 132 -5.40 2.63 -0.30
CA VAL A 132 -4.15 3.19 0.21
C VAL A 132 -4.41 3.78 1.58
N VAL A 133 -3.66 3.29 2.56
CA VAL A 133 -3.72 3.76 3.94
C VAL A 133 -2.51 4.67 4.18
N VAL A 134 -2.77 5.91 4.56
CA VAL A 134 -1.75 6.89 4.93
C VAL A 134 -1.69 7.01 6.44
N GLU A 135 -0.53 6.69 7.02
CA GLU A 135 -0.39 6.63 8.48
C GLU A 135 0.81 7.43 8.96
N PHE A 136 0.61 8.17 10.05
CA PHE A 136 1.65 8.90 10.74
C PHE A 136 1.26 9.19 12.19
N THR A 137 2.26 9.40 13.04
CA THR A 137 2.05 9.76 14.44
C THR A 137 2.54 11.18 14.68
N VAL A 138 1.74 11.97 15.38
CA VAL A 138 2.12 13.30 15.88
C VAL A 138 2.21 13.25 17.39
N TYR A 139 3.12 14.04 17.95
CA TYR A 139 3.29 14.19 19.39
C TYR A 139 3.20 15.66 19.77
N ASN A 140 2.46 15.90 20.85
CA ASN A 140 2.35 17.20 21.48
C ASN A 140 3.12 17.16 22.81
N ALA A 141 4.23 17.89 22.88
CA ALA A 141 5.08 17.92 24.08
C ALA A 141 4.45 18.69 25.25
N ASN A 142 3.56 19.66 24.97
CA ASN A 142 2.96 20.50 26.01
C ASN A 142 2.03 19.70 26.94
N ILE A 143 1.35 18.69 26.38
CA ILE A 143 0.43 17.81 27.12
C ILE A 143 0.90 16.35 27.15
N ASN A 144 2.11 16.06 26.67
CA ASN A 144 2.68 14.72 26.57
C ASN A 144 1.74 13.69 25.88
N PHE A 145 1.19 14.07 24.72
CA PHE A 145 0.15 13.29 24.05
C PHE A 145 0.60 12.82 22.66
N PHE A 146 0.46 11.52 22.39
CA PHE A 146 0.68 10.93 21.08
C PHE A 146 -0.66 10.71 20.38
N SER A 147 -0.75 11.10 19.11
CA SER A 147 -1.92 10.85 18.27
C SER A 147 -1.47 10.19 16.97
N THR A 148 -2.01 9.00 16.69
CA THR A 148 -1.79 8.30 15.43
C THR A 148 -2.98 8.58 14.51
N MET A 149 -2.68 9.10 13.33
CA MET A 149 -3.65 9.37 12.28
C MET A 149 -3.52 8.27 11.22
N SER A 150 -4.66 7.74 10.78
CA SER A 150 -4.76 6.76 9.71
C SER A 150 -5.88 7.20 8.76
N TYR A 151 -5.53 7.45 7.50
CA TYR A 151 -6.46 7.85 6.45
C TYR A 151 -6.50 6.77 5.39
N THR A 152 -7.67 6.17 5.18
CA THR A 152 -7.88 5.16 4.13
C THR A 152 -8.58 5.80 2.95
N VAL A 153 -8.01 5.62 1.76
CA VAL A 153 -8.64 5.97 0.48
C VAL A 153 -8.92 4.66 -0.25
N GLU A 154 -10.18 4.44 -0.62
CA GLU A 154 -10.69 3.28 -1.38
C GLU A 154 -11.06 3.68 -2.81
#